data_AF-A0A440IAK0-F1
#
_entry.id   AF-A0A440IAK0-F1
#
_cell.length_a   1.000
_cell.length_b   1.000
_cell.length_c   1.000
_cell.angle_alpha   90.00
_cell.angle_beta   90.00
_cell.angle_gamma   90.00
#
_symmetry.space_group_name_H-M   'P 1'
#
loop_
_entity.id
_entity.type
_entity.pdbx_description
1 polymer ?
#
loop_
_entity_poly.entity_id
_entity_poly.type
_entity_poly.pdbx_seq_one_letter_code
_entity_poly.pdbx_strand_id
1 'polypeptide(L)'
;VRICDVYGAGYFYIPGTETCLRIGGYVRYDIGVGDIGAFTGAGTVDVEDGDDQDTYWKRARFSLKTWTGQETELGTLKTYT
;
A
#
# COMPACT_ATOMS: atom_id res chain seq x y z
N VAL A 1 17.19 -0.59 18.09
CA VAL A 1 17.13 -0.98 16.66
C VAL A 1 18.47 -0.62 16.04
N ARG A 2 19.12 -1.53 15.32
CA ARG A 2 20.41 -1.29 14.67
C ARG A 2 20.17 -1.05 13.18
N ILE A 3 20.86 -0.07 12.61
CA ILE A 3 20.78 0.24 11.17
C ILE A 3 21.62 -0.80 10.42
N CYS A 4 21.08 -1.35 9.34
CA CYS A 4 21.78 -2.28 8.47
C CYS A 4 22.19 -1.56 7.17
N ASP A 5 23.39 -1.00 7.14
CA ASP A 5 23.88 -0.24 5.99
C ASP A 5 24.26 -1.11 4.78
N VAL A 6 24.44 -2.42 5.00
CA VAL A 6 24.88 -3.40 3.98
C VAL A 6 23.92 -3.49 2.79
N TYR A 7 22.61 -3.34 3.01
CA TYR A 7 21.58 -3.37 1.97
C TYR A 7 21.06 -1.98 1.56
N GLY A 8 21.59 -0.92 2.16
CA GLY A 8 21.23 0.46 1.89
C GLY A 8 20.21 1.05 2.87
N ALA A 9 19.78 2.28 2.58
CA ALA A 9 18.94 3.07 3.48
C ALA A 9 17.57 2.42 3.72
N GLY A 10 17.09 2.52 4.97
CA GLY A 10 15.77 2.02 5.38
C GLY A 10 15.75 0.55 5.81
N TYR A 11 16.91 -0.12 5.85
CA TYR A 11 17.05 -1.46 6.44
C TYR A 11 17.43 -1.38 7.93
N PHE A 12 16.77 -2.21 8.73
CA PHE A 12 16.99 -2.35 10.16
C PHE A 12 17.21 -3.82 10.50
N TYR A 13 18.11 -4.08 11.45
CA TYR A 13 18.32 -5.44 11.93
C TYR A 13 17.13 -5.93 12.73
N ILE A 14 16.70 -7.16 12.44
CA ILE A 14 15.76 -7.89 13.28
C ILE A 14 16.46 -8.22 14.61
N PRO A 15 15.87 -7.87 15.78
CA PRO A 15 16.48 -8.18 17.07
C PRO A 15 16.74 -9.69 17.20
N GLY A 16 17.96 -10.06 17.57
CA GLY A 16 18.36 -11.47 17.75
C GLY A 16 18.89 -12.16 16.50
N THR A 17 18.92 -11.51 15.33
CA THR A 17 19.53 -12.08 14.11
C THR A 17 20.40 -11.04 13.36
N GLU A 18 21.16 -11.53 12.38
CA GLU A 18 21.87 -10.70 11.39
C GLU A 18 21.03 -10.43 10.14
N THR A 19 19.72 -10.71 10.20
CA THR A 19 18.78 -10.46 9.11
C THR A 19 18.42 -8.98 9.08
N CYS A 20 18.56 -8.37 7.90
CA CYS A 20 18.16 -7.00 7.65
C CYS A 20 16.76 -6.97 7.06
N LEU A 21 15.89 -6.16 7.65
CA LEU A 21 14.50 -6.00 7.27
C LEU A 21 14.27 -4.55 6.84
N ARG A 22 13.54 -4.35 5.75
CA ARG A 22 12.95 -3.08 5.37
C ARG A 22 11.46 -3.28 5.22
N ILE A 23 10.69 -2.39 5.84
CA ILE A 23 9.24 -2.34 5.70
C ILE A 23 8.91 -1.05 4.97
N GLY A 24 8.03 -1.15 3.98
CA GLY A 24 7.53 0.01 3.26
C GLY A 24 6.20 -0.32 2.62
N GLY A 25 5.76 0.55 1.72
CA GLY A 25 4.42 0.45 1.17
C GLY A 25 3.85 1.81 0.89
N TYR A 26 2.55 1.84 0.60
CA TYR A 26 1.83 3.10 0.45
C TYR A 26 0.40 2.96 0.95
N VAL A 27 -0.09 4.07 1.49
CA VAL A 27 -1.51 4.30 1.74
C VAL A 27 -1.95 5.34 0.73
N ARG A 28 -3.04 5.06 0.01
CA ARG A 28 -3.68 6.01 -0.89
C ARG A 28 -5.13 6.17 -0.49
N TYR A 29 -5.56 7.42 -0.39
CA TYR A 29 -6.94 7.77 -0.14
C TYR A 29 -7.41 8.70 -1.25
N ASP A 30 -8.39 8.25 -2.00
CA ASP A 30 -9.02 8.99 -3.09
C ASP A 30 -10.41 9.44 -2.64
N ILE A 31 -10.71 10.72 -2.80
CA ILE A 31 -12.02 11.32 -2.57
C ILE A 31 -12.42 12.02 -3.86
N GLY A 32 -13.56 11.64 -4.41
CA GLY A 32 -14.16 12.30 -5.57
C GLY A 32 -15.53 12.83 -5.20
N VAL A 33 -15.87 13.99 -5.75
CA VAL A 33 -17.21 14.56 -5.72
C VAL A 33 -17.66 14.75 -7.17
N GLY A 34 -18.90 14.44 -7.45
CA GLY A 34 -19.45 14.38 -8.80
C GLY A 34 -20.08 13.02 -9.07
N ASP A 35 -21.21 13.08 -9.75
CA ASP A 35 -21.86 11.97 -10.41
C ASP A 35 -20.86 11.26 -11.34
N ILE A 36 -20.99 9.93 -11.50
CA ILE A 36 -20.29 9.19 -12.55
C ILE A 36 -20.86 9.69 -13.89
N GLY A 37 -20.34 10.80 -14.39
CA GLY A 37 -21.00 11.48 -15.50
C GLY A 37 -20.73 12.96 -15.66
N ALA A 38 -19.75 13.61 -15.01
CA ALA A 38 -19.56 15.06 -15.17
C ALA A 38 -19.21 15.56 -16.60
N PHE A 39 -19.05 14.67 -17.59
CA PHE A 39 -19.05 15.00 -19.03
C PHE A 39 -20.29 14.50 -19.81
N THR A 40 -21.24 13.83 -19.15
CA THR A 40 -22.52 13.29 -19.67
C THR A 40 -23.58 13.23 -18.54
N GLY A 41 -23.76 14.32 -17.78
CA GLY A 41 -24.41 14.34 -16.47
C GLY A 41 -25.76 13.64 -16.36
N ALA A 42 -25.80 12.51 -15.66
CA ALA A 42 -27.01 11.75 -15.40
C ALA A 42 -26.83 10.89 -14.14
N GLY A 43 -27.16 11.49 -13.01
CA GLY A 43 -27.20 10.79 -11.73
C GLY A 43 -28.64 10.43 -11.38
N THR A 44 -29.01 9.17 -11.53
CA THR A 44 -30.37 8.63 -11.41
C THR A 44 -30.60 8.02 -10.03
N VAL A 45 -31.44 8.66 -9.21
CA VAL A 45 -31.98 8.04 -8.00
C VAL A 45 -32.82 6.84 -8.41
N ASP A 46 -32.59 5.69 -7.77
CA ASP A 46 -33.34 4.48 -8.09
C ASP A 46 -34.79 4.63 -7.63
N VAL A 47 -35.72 4.46 -8.57
CA VAL A 47 -37.17 4.55 -8.35
C VAL A 47 -37.77 3.21 -7.87
N GLU A 48 -36.98 2.13 -7.89
CA GLU A 48 -37.37 0.76 -7.55
C GLU A 48 -36.93 0.35 -6.13
N ASP A 49 -35.75 0.78 -5.68
CA ASP A 49 -35.18 0.40 -4.36
C ASP A 49 -34.84 1.58 -3.42
N GLY A 50 -34.70 2.80 -3.94
CA GLY A 50 -34.50 4.03 -3.16
C GLY A 50 -33.05 4.30 -2.71
N ASP A 51 -32.05 3.61 -3.26
CA ASP A 51 -30.64 3.88 -2.94
C ASP A 51 -30.07 5.10 -3.69
N ASP A 52 -29.04 5.73 -3.09
CA ASP A 52 -28.39 6.93 -3.62
C ASP A 52 -27.67 6.64 -4.95
N GLN A 53 -27.86 7.53 -5.92
CA GLN A 53 -26.90 7.66 -7.02
C GLN A 53 -25.65 8.38 -6.49
N ASP A 54 -24.54 7.64 -6.43
CA ASP A 54 -23.27 8.07 -5.83
C ASP A 54 -22.78 9.44 -6.35
N THR A 55 -23.09 10.49 -5.59
CA THR A 55 -22.68 11.89 -5.84
C THR A 55 -21.25 12.16 -5.35
N TYR A 56 -20.68 11.27 -4.54
CA TYR A 56 -19.31 11.33 -4.06
C TYR A 56 -18.81 9.92 -3.75
N TRP A 57 -17.53 9.66 -3.98
CA TRP A 57 -16.93 8.35 -3.72
C TRP A 57 -15.64 8.51 -2.91
N LYS A 58 -15.36 7.49 -2.10
CA LYS A 58 -14.19 7.41 -1.24
C LYS A 58 -13.54 6.05 -1.41
N ARG A 59 -12.25 6.02 -1.71
CA ARG A 59 -11.49 4.78 -1.86
C ARG A 59 -10.20 4.83 -1.09
N ALA A 60 -10.06 3.92 -0.13
CA ALA A 60 -8.79 3.66 0.52
C ALA A 60 -8.10 2.46 -0.13
N ARG A 61 -6.80 2.57 -0.38
CA ARG A 61 -5.94 1.46 -0.79
C ARG A 61 -4.73 1.42 0.13
N PHE A 62 -4.45 0.25 0.66
CA PHE A 62 -3.28 -0.02 1.47
C PHE A 62 -2.44 -1.10 0.79
N SER A 63 -1.15 -0.84 0.65
CA SER A 63 -0.17 -1.83 0.19
C SER A 63 0.98 -1.85 1.18
N LEU A 64 1.20 -3.01 1.78
CA LEU A 64 2.37 -3.32 2.59
C LEU A 64 3.38 -4.06 1.72
N LYS A 65 4.65 -3.67 1.82
CA LYS A 65 5.78 -4.34 1.19
C LYS A 65 6.87 -4.60 2.19
N THR A 66 7.45 -5.78 2.14
CA THR A 66 8.54 -6.17 3.06
C THR A 66 9.69 -6.77 2.28
N TRP A 67 10.89 -6.37 2.68
CA TRP A 67 12.13 -6.85 2.11
C TRP A 67 13.01 -7.38 3.23
N THR A 68 13.51 -8.60 3.07
CA THR A 68 14.48 -9.19 4.00
C THR A 68 15.74 -9.58 3.26
N GLY A 69 16.89 -9.35 3.87
CA GLY A 69 18.21 -9.72 3.37
C GLY A 69 19.03 -10.38 4.47
N GLN A 70 19.73 -11.47 4.15
CA GLN A 70 20.69 -12.11 5.05
C GLN A 70 21.91 -12.57 4.26
N GLU A 71 23.11 -12.38 4.81
CA GLU A 71 24.31 -13.02 4.31
C GLU A 71 24.40 -14.43 4.89
N THR A 72 24.44 -15.43 4.01
CA THR A 72 24.63 -16.84 4.38
C THR A 72 25.97 -17.32 3.81
N GLU A 73 26.47 -18.47 4.26
CA GLU A 73 27.70 -19.06 3.71
C GLU A 73 27.61 -19.39 2.21
N LEU A 74 26.40 -19.42 1.65
CA LEU A 74 26.11 -19.67 0.24
C LEU A 74 25.81 -18.38 -0.54
N GLY A 75 25.98 -17.22 0.08
CA GLY A 75 25.72 -15.90 -0.49
C GLY A 75 24.49 -15.21 0.09
N THR A 76 24.09 -14.11 -0.55
CA THR A 76 23.04 -13.22 -0.07
C THR A 76 21.64 -13.77 -0.35
N LEU A 77 20.89 -14.12 0.70
CA LEU A 77 19.48 -14.48 0.62
C LEU A 77 18.62 -13.22 0.69
N LYS A 78 17.81 -12.98 -0.36
CA LYS A 78 16.87 -11.84 -0.39
C LYS A 78 15.43 -12.29 -0.65
N THR A 79 14.49 -11.70 0.05
CA THR A 79 13.05 -11.91 -0.16
C THR A 79 12.35 -10.58 -0.42
N TYR A 80 11.42 -10.60 -1.36
CA TYR A 80 10.63 -9.45 -1.79
C TYR A 80 9.15 -9.83 -1.73
N THR A 81 8.34 -9.05 -1.01
CA THR A 81 6.88 -9.21 -0.90
C THR A 81 6.21 -7.86 -0.98
#